data_AF-A0A955U674-F1
#
_entry.id   AF-A0A955U674-F1
#
_cell.length_a   1.000
_cell.length_b   1.000
_cell.length_c   1.000
_cell.angle_alpha   90.00
_cell.angle_beta   90.00
_cell.angle_gamma   90.00
#
_symmetry.space_group_name_H-M   'P 1'
#
loop_
_entity.id
_entity.type
_entity.pdbx_description
1 polymer ?
#
loop_
_entity_poly.entity_id
_entity_poly.type
_entity_poly.pdbx_seq_one_letter_code
_entity_poly.pdbx_strand_id
1 'polypeptide(L)'
;MGDRADGIEVARRLLASGPEALLGLVAGSVARGEATADSDLDLLIVAPRVPRATRGTFVAEGWTVELFVHDRGTLEHYLRRL
;
A
#
# COMPACT_ATOMS: atom_id res chain seq x y z
N MET A 1 6.99 -17.98 -15.63
CA MET A 1 6.15 -17.09 -14.82
C MET A 1 6.66 -17.23 -13.41
N GLY A 2 7.47 -16.28 -12.94
CA GLY A 2 8.23 -16.44 -11.70
C GLY A 2 7.29 -16.61 -10.52
N ASP A 3 7.64 -17.52 -9.62
CA ASP A 3 6.93 -17.78 -8.37
C ASP A 3 7.03 -16.51 -7.51
N ARG A 4 6.09 -15.57 -7.67
CA ARG A 4 6.01 -14.36 -6.85
C ARG A 4 5.48 -14.76 -5.49
N ALA A 5 6.08 -14.21 -4.42
CA ALA A 5 5.62 -14.46 -3.07
C ALA A 5 4.14 -14.09 -2.89
N ASP A 6 3.46 -14.69 -1.91
CA ASP A 6 2.07 -14.34 -1.60
C ASP A 6 1.95 -12.83 -1.30
N GLY A 7 1.10 -12.14 -2.06
CA GLY A 7 1.01 -10.67 -2.01
C GLY A 7 0.53 -10.14 -0.66
N ILE A 8 -0.32 -10.89 0.06
CA ILE A 8 -0.78 -10.50 1.39
C ILE A 8 0.35 -10.63 2.40
N GLU A 9 1.15 -11.67 2.30
CA GLU A 9 2.31 -11.86 3.18
C GLU A 9 3.38 -10.80 2.92
N VAL A 10 3.67 -10.48 1.66
CA VAL A 10 4.58 -9.38 1.29
C VAL A 10 4.06 -8.05 1.85
N ALA A 11 2.76 -7.76 1.68
CA ALA A 11 2.15 -6.56 2.24
C ALA A 11 2.31 -6.46 3.76
N ARG A 12 2.07 -7.56 4.48
CA ARG A 12 2.21 -7.61 5.95
C ARG A 12 3.64 -7.29 6.38
N ARG A 13 4.64 -7.87 5.73
CA ARG A 13 6.05 -7.59 6.04
C ARG A 13 6.43 -6.15 5.76
N LEU A 14 6.00 -5.61 4.61
CA LEU A 14 6.25 -4.21 4.26
C LEU A 14 5.63 -3.26 5.28
N LEU A 15 4.36 -3.47 5.65
CA LEU A 15 3.67 -2.67 6.66
C LEU A 15 4.31 -2.80 8.05
N ALA A 16 4.76 -3.99 8.44
CA ALA A 16 5.44 -4.23 9.72
C ALA A 16 6.85 -3.62 9.78
N SER A 17 7.54 -3.50 8.63
CA SER A 17 8.88 -2.89 8.52
C SER A 17 8.85 -1.38 8.28
N GLY A 18 7.66 -0.83 8.04
CA GLY A 18 7.45 0.58 7.71
C GLY A 18 7.58 1.53 8.91
N PRO A 19 7.42 2.84 8.67
CA PRO A 19 7.40 3.83 9.74
C PRO A 19 6.17 3.64 10.65
N GLU A 20 6.18 4.33 11.80
CA GLU A 20 5.01 4.35 12.70
C GLU A 20 3.73 4.71 11.93
N ALA A 21 2.79 3.79 11.95
CA ALA A 21 1.51 3.89 11.27
C ALA A 21 0.38 3.71 12.29
N LEU A 22 -0.64 4.55 12.19
CA LEU A 22 -1.91 4.35 12.88
C LEU A 22 -2.74 3.24 12.20
N LEU A 23 -2.56 3.08 10.89
CA LEU A 23 -3.26 2.12 10.06
C LEU A 23 -2.45 1.79 8.82
N GLY A 24 -2.40 0.51 8.46
CA GLY A 24 -1.96 0.01 7.17
C GLY A 24 -3.10 -0.73 6.47
N LEU A 25 -3.29 -0.49 5.18
CA LEU A 25 -4.34 -1.09 4.36
C LEU A 25 -3.71 -1.70 3.11
N VAL A 26 -4.20 -2.90 2.77
CA VAL A 26 -3.97 -3.52 1.46
C VAL A 26 -5.24 -3.31 0.64
N ALA A 27 -5.09 -2.82 -0.58
CA ALA A 27 -6.20 -2.58 -1.48
C ALA A 27 -6.04 -3.38 -2.79
N GLY A 28 -6.79 -2.99 -3.82
CA GLY A 28 -6.61 -3.54 -5.16
C GLY A 28 -7.07 -4.99 -5.32
N SER A 29 -6.58 -5.64 -6.38
CA SER A 29 -6.91 -7.02 -6.72
C SER A 29 -6.36 -8.02 -5.71
N VAL A 30 -5.20 -7.74 -5.09
CA VAL A 30 -4.58 -8.60 -4.06
C VAL A 30 -5.49 -8.72 -2.84
N ALA A 31 -6.00 -7.60 -2.31
CA ALA A 31 -6.91 -7.61 -1.16
C ALA A 31 -8.23 -8.36 -1.44
N ARG A 32 -8.65 -8.45 -2.70
CA ARG A 32 -9.90 -9.11 -3.13
C ARG A 32 -9.70 -10.57 -3.53
N GLY A 33 -8.46 -11.07 -3.56
CA GLY A 33 -8.15 -12.42 -4.05
C GLY A 33 -8.28 -12.59 -5.57
N GLU A 34 -8.24 -11.49 -6.32
CA GLU A 34 -8.42 -11.45 -7.78
C GLU A 34 -7.11 -11.10 -8.53
N ALA A 35 -5.96 -11.24 -7.87
CA ALA A 35 -4.69 -10.82 -8.45
C ALA A 35 -4.31 -11.67 -9.68
N THR A 36 -3.98 -10.99 -10.77
CA THR A 36 -3.45 -11.58 -12.01
C THR A 36 -1.93 -11.42 -12.06
N ALA A 37 -1.29 -11.99 -13.09
CA ALA A 37 0.16 -11.86 -13.30
C ALA A 37 0.62 -10.39 -13.42
N ASP A 38 -0.23 -9.52 -13.96
CA ASP A 38 0.06 -8.10 -14.16
C ASP A 38 -0.42 -7.20 -13.00
N SER A 39 -0.97 -7.79 -11.93
CA SER A 39 -1.38 -7.02 -10.75
C SER A 39 -0.20 -6.49 -9.95
N ASP A 40 -0.33 -5.26 -9.47
CA ASP A 40 0.51 -4.62 -8.47
C ASP A 40 -0.03 -4.87 -7.04
N LEU A 41 0.69 -4.35 -6.06
CA LEU A 41 0.35 -4.39 -4.65
C LEU A 41 0.06 -2.97 -4.15
N ASP A 42 -1.23 -2.64 -4.01
CA ASP A 42 -1.68 -1.36 -3.48
C ASP A 42 -1.62 -1.31 -1.96
N LEU A 43 -0.81 -0.41 -1.42
CA LEU A 43 -0.66 -0.18 0.02
C LEU A 43 -1.01 1.26 0.38
N LEU A 44 -1.86 1.43 1.39
CA LEU A 44 -2.15 2.72 2.00
C LEU A 44 -1.72 2.72 3.47
N ILE A 45 -0.90 3.70 3.84
CA ILE A 45 -0.47 3.95 5.22
C ILE A 45 -1.09 5.26 5.71
N VAL A 46 -1.72 5.21 6.89
CA VAL A 46 -2.10 6.40 7.64
C VAL A 46 -1.14 6.57 8.81
N ALA A 47 -0.28 7.57 8.75
CA ALA A 47 0.67 7.94 9.80
C ALA A 47 0.07 9.03 10.73
N PRO A 48 0.63 9.20 11.94
CA PRO A 48 0.19 10.27 12.85
C PRO A 48 0.27 11.66 12.23
N ARG A 49 1.33 11.92 11.45
CA ARG A 49 1.51 13.18 10.71
C ARG A 49 2.45 12.99 9.53
N VAL A 50 2.18 13.67 8.43
CA VAL A 50 3.10 13.75 7.28
C VAL A 50 3.30 15.19 6.85
N PRO A 51 4.46 15.57 6.26
CA PRO A 51 4.64 16.90 5.69
C PRO A 51 3.73 17.15 4.49
N ARG A 52 3.41 16.10 3.73
CA ARG A 52 2.52 16.07 2.58
C ARG A 52 2.08 14.64 2.28
N ALA A 53 0.96 14.48 1.59
CA ALA A 53 0.60 13.20 0.97
C ALA A 53 1.73 12.76 0.05
N THR A 54 2.10 11.48 0.12
CA THR A 54 3.17 10.91 -0.70
C THR A 54 2.65 9.69 -1.44
N ARG A 55 3.01 9.59 -2.72
CA ARG A 55 2.85 8.37 -3.51
C ARG A 55 4.23 7.91 -3.98
N GLY A 56 4.48 6.61 -3.90
CA GLY A 56 5.72 6.01 -4.40
C GLY A 56 5.46 4.65 -5.03
N THR A 57 6.28 4.30 -6.01
CA THR A 57 6.27 2.99 -6.67
C THR A 57 7.64 2.36 -6.49
N PHE A 58 7.68 1.09 -6.06
CA PHE A 58 8.93 0.33 -5.93
C PHE A 58 8.68 -1.16 -6.14
N VAL A 59 9.75 -1.95 -6.27
CA VAL A 59 9.65 -3.41 -6.40
C VAL A 59 10.06 -4.08 -5.08
N ALA A 60 9.25 -5.03 -4.59
CA ALA A 60 9.57 -5.84 -3.42
C ALA A 60 9.07 -7.27 -3.61
N GLU A 61 9.95 -8.25 -3.39
CA GLU A 61 9.62 -9.69 -3.44
C GLU A 61 8.86 -10.12 -4.72
N GLY A 62 9.20 -9.50 -5.86
CA GLY A 62 8.57 -9.78 -7.15
C GLY A 62 7.26 -9.04 -7.42
N TRP A 63 6.82 -8.17 -6.52
CA TRP A 63 5.67 -7.29 -6.70
C TRP A 63 6.11 -5.87 -7.06
N THR A 64 5.44 -5.26 -8.04
CA THR A 64 5.37 -3.79 -8.12
C THR A 64 4.44 -3.33 -7.00
N VAL A 65 4.93 -2.48 -6.12
CA VAL A 65 4.21 -1.93 -4.97
C VAL A 65 3.88 -0.48 -5.24
N GLU A 66 2.60 -0.15 -5.11
CA GLU A 66 2.05 1.20 -5.18
C GLU A 66 1.71 1.66 -3.76
N LEU A 67 2.53 2.55 -3.21
CA LEU A 67 2.42 3.02 -1.83
C LEU A 67 1.84 4.43 -1.76
N PHE A 68 0.81 4.59 -0.94
CA PHE A 68 0.18 5.87 -0.60
C PHE A 68 0.36 6.12 0.89
N VAL A 69 0.92 7.28 1.25
CA VAL A 69 1.12 7.65 2.66
C VAL A 69 0.38 8.96 2.93
N HIS A 70 -0.49 8.90 3.92
CA HIS A 70 -1.32 10.00 4.37
C HIS A 70 -1.22 10.18 5.89
N ASP A 71 -1.54 11.37 6.35
CA ASP A 71 -2.11 11.57 7.67
C ASP A 71 -3.62 11.80 7.54
N ARG A 72 -4.33 11.98 8.66
CA ARG A 72 -5.77 12.20 8.63
C ARG A 72 -6.18 13.39 7.75
N GLY A 73 -5.49 14.52 7.85
CA GLY A 73 -5.86 15.74 7.12
C GLY A 73 -5.70 15.59 5.61
N THR A 74 -4.57 15.02 5.18
CA THR A 74 -4.33 14.73 3.77
C THR A 74 -5.27 13.66 3.24
N LEU A 75 -5.58 12.60 4.00
CA LEU A 75 -6.55 11.59 3.58
C LEU A 75 -7.95 12.19 3.39
N GLU A 76 -8.43 12.97 4.37
CA GLU A 76 -9.72 13.65 4.28
C GLU A 76 -9.80 14.58 3.06
N HIS A 77 -8.72 15.26 2.68
CA HIS A 77 -8.70 16.11 1.49
C HIS A 77 -9.03 15.33 0.20
N TYR A 78 -8.50 14.11 0.05
CA TYR A 78 -8.74 13.29 -1.14
C TYR A 78 -10.10 12.58 -1.09
N LEU A 79 -10.56 12.16 0.09
CA LEU A 79 -11.87 11.52 0.23
C LEU A 79 -13.04 12.49 0.02
N ARG A 80 -12.88 13.78 0.33
CA ARG A 80 -13.90 14.81 0.08
C ARG A 80 -14.17 15.10 -1.40
N ARG A 81 -13.37 14.54 -2.32
CA ARG A 81 -13.54 14.68 -3.77
C ARG A 81 -14.26 13.48 -4.42
N LEU A 82 -14.80 12.57 -3.62
CA LEU A 82 -15.68 11.48 -4.05
C LEU A 82 -17.14 11.91 -3.97
#